data_AF-A0A845Z9B6-F1
#
_entry.id   AF-A0A845Z9B6-F1
#
_cell.length_a   1.000
_cell.length_b   1.000
_cell.length_c   1.000
_cell.angle_alpha   90.00
_cell.angle_beta   90.00
_cell.angle_gamma   90.00
#
_symmetry.space_group_name_H-M   'P 1'
#
loop_
_entity.id
_entity.type
_entity.pdbx_description
1 polymer ?
#
loop_
_entity_poly.entity_id
_entity_poly.type
_entity_poly.pdbx_seq_one_letter_code
_entity_poly.pdbx_strand_id
1 'polypeptide(L)'
;MSNHSETWSNQNWKKLRKNLFRLQKRIYKAMQNGDNRKVRNLQRLVLKSRAARMLAVRQVTQLNSGKKTCGVDGIKSLNFEQRLDLAETLKEANNWEHQGLKEIKIPNKNGKIRTLKIPTIADRAWQCLVKYALEPAHEATFHARSYGFRPGRGTQDALLRIFNNLRSYCHGQNKRVIELDIEKCFDRINHTAIMSKIIAPQQIKTGLWRCLKAGVSPDFPEQGTPQGGVVSPLLANIALNGIEDIHTSVRYADDMVFFLKPNDNALEILEKVQQFLTERGMNVSGEKTKITRSIEGFDFLGWHFKVQENGKFRCTPSKDNYEKLRKKVKAIVNNSALATIAKAKKLGLIIRGWRNYHRYCKMDGSRFSLWYLSQDVFKRFKSDKNKGKNEATKLVNQAFPAVPYSENKFVMVKGTKSPYDGDLLDWSKRNSNLYDGQTAKTLKRQGYKCGQCGHYLDGKEKVHLHHIDGNHDNSKPKNLLAIHESCHDYIHMGKRS
;
A
#
# COMPACT_ATOMS: atom_id res chain seq x y z
N MET A 1 23.20 -17.66 -30.78
CA MET A 1 22.88 -17.47 -29.35
C MET A 1 21.70 -16.53 -29.25
N SER A 2 20.58 -16.97 -28.67
CA SER A 2 19.39 -16.12 -28.51
C SER A 2 19.72 -14.98 -27.53
N ASN A 3 19.56 -13.71 -27.95
CA ASN A 3 19.76 -12.59 -27.04
C ASN A 3 18.54 -12.46 -26.11
N HIS A 4 18.52 -13.25 -25.03
CA HIS A 4 17.43 -13.26 -24.04
C HIS A 4 17.21 -11.88 -23.40
N SER A 5 18.27 -11.06 -23.33
CA SER A 5 18.20 -9.68 -22.83
C SER A 5 17.36 -8.79 -23.75
N GLU A 6 17.59 -8.84 -25.07
CA GLU A 6 16.77 -8.17 -26.08
C GLU A 6 15.35 -8.73 -26.09
N THR A 7 15.19 -10.05 -25.97
CA THR A 7 13.88 -10.69 -25.97
C THR A 7 13.01 -10.21 -24.80
N TRP A 8 13.56 -10.10 -23.58
CA TRP A 8 12.83 -9.55 -22.43
C TRP A 8 12.62 -8.03 -22.55
N SER A 9 13.65 -7.32 -22.99
CA SER A 9 13.66 -5.87 -23.09
C SER A 9 12.66 -5.36 -24.15
N ASN A 10 12.72 -5.94 -25.35
CA ASN A 10 11.89 -5.58 -26.50
C ASN A 10 10.45 -6.08 -26.41
N GLN A 11 10.04 -6.72 -25.31
CA GLN A 11 8.64 -7.07 -25.11
C GLN A 11 7.76 -5.81 -25.18
N ASN A 12 6.65 -5.91 -25.89
CA ASN A 12 5.65 -4.85 -25.93
C ASN A 12 4.83 -4.81 -24.63
N TRP A 13 5.47 -4.37 -23.53
CA TRP A 13 4.88 -4.24 -22.20
C TRP A 13 3.60 -3.43 -22.20
N LYS A 14 3.51 -2.44 -23.10
CA LYS A 14 2.29 -1.65 -23.33
C LYS A 14 1.13 -2.56 -23.74
N LYS A 15 1.32 -3.38 -24.77
CA LYS A 15 0.30 -4.33 -25.26
C LYS A 15 -0.06 -5.34 -24.17
N LEU A 16 0.92 -5.87 -23.43
CA LEU A 16 0.66 -6.83 -22.34
C LEU A 16 -0.22 -6.23 -21.24
N ARG A 17 0.07 -5.00 -20.77
CA ARG A 17 -0.76 -4.30 -19.77
C ARG A 17 -2.18 -4.06 -20.25
N LYS A 18 -2.35 -3.62 -21.49
CA LYS A 18 -3.67 -3.44 -22.12
C LYS A 18 -4.46 -4.74 -22.14
N ASN A 19 -3.82 -5.84 -22.53
CA ASN A 19 -4.47 -7.15 -22.61
C ASN A 19 -4.91 -7.65 -21.24
N LEU A 20 -4.05 -7.56 -20.23
CA LEU A 20 -4.42 -7.92 -18.86
C LEU A 20 -5.57 -7.05 -18.34
N PHE A 21 -5.45 -5.73 -18.46
CA PHE A 21 -6.46 -4.80 -17.95
C PHE A 21 -7.83 -5.01 -18.62
N ARG A 22 -7.87 -5.33 -19.92
CA ARG A 22 -9.12 -5.70 -20.62
C ARG A 22 -9.80 -6.91 -19.98
N LEU A 23 -9.04 -7.94 -19.61
CA LEU A 23 -9.59 -9.12 -18.91
C LEU A 23 -10.08 -8.75 -17.52
N GLN A 24 -9.30 -7.97 -16.76
CA GLN A 24 -9.67 -7.54 -15.41
C GLN A 24 -10.95 -6.69 -15.39
N LYS A 25 -11.10 -5.76 -16.34
CA LYS A 25 -12.33 -4.97 -16.52
C LYS A 25 -13.54 -5.86 -16.84
N ARG A 26 -13.36 -6.89 -17.67
CA ARG A 26 -14.43 -7.86 -17.98
C ARG A 26 -14.83 -8.68 -16.75
N ILE A 27 -13.87 -9.08 -15.92
CA ILE A 27 -14.12 -9.78 -14.65
C ILE A 27 -14.93 -8.88 -13.72
N TYR A 28 -14.48 -7.64 -13.50
CA TYR A 28 -15.17 -6.67 -12.66
C TYR A 28 -16.63 -6.45 -13.10
N LYS A 29 -16.85 -6.19 -14.40
CA LYS A 29 -18.20 -6.03 -14.96
C LYS A 29 -19.06 -7.29 -14.85
N ALA A 30 -18.50 -8.47 -15.11
CA ALA A 30 -19.24 -9.72 -14.98
C ALA A 30 -19.69 -9.95 -13.52
N MET A 31 -18.83 -9.61 -12.55
CA MET A 31 -19.18 -9.70 -11.13
C MET A 31 -20.27 -8.70 -10.74
N GLN A 32 -20.21 -7.45 -11.24
CA GLN A 32 -21.27 -6.46 -11.02
C GLN A 32 -22.63 -6.92 -11.55
N ASN A 33 -22.65 -7.69 -12.64
CA ASN A 33 -23.86 -8.26 -13.22
C ASN A 33 -24.29 -9.59 -12.55
N GLY A 34 -23.60 -10.07 -11.52
CA GLY A 34 -23.89 -11.35 -10.85
C GLY A 34 -23.52 -12.61 -11.66
N ASP A 35 -22.83 -12.49 -12.79
CA ASP A 35 -22.48 -13.62 -13.66
C ASP A 35 -21.21 -14.36 -13.16
N ASN A 36 -21.40 -15.16 -12.12
CA ASN A 36 -20.33 -15.95 -11.50
C ASN A 36 -19.70 -16.96 -12.47
N ARG A 37 -20.45 -17.48 -13.45
CA ARG A 37 -19.94 -18.44 -14.44
C ARG A 37 -18.92 -17.76 -15.36
N LYS A 38 -19.25 -16.57 -15.87
CA LYS A 38 -18.36 -15.77 -16.71
C LYS A 38 -17.16 -15.25 -15.94
N VAL A 39 -17.31 -14.85 -14.67
CA VAL A 39 -16.19 -14.49 -13.79
C VAL A 39 -15.17 -15.64 -13.74
N ARG A 40 -15.62 -16.86 -13.42
CA ARG A 40 -14.72 -18.03 -13.34
C ARG A 40 -14.05 -18.35 -14.68
N ASN A 41 -14.76 -18.24 -15.80
CA ASN A 41 -14.19 -18.44 -17.13
C ASN A 41 -13.11 -17.41 -17.46
N LEU A 42 -13.35 -16.13 -17.15
CA LEU A 42 -12.38 -15.06 -17.35
C LEU A 42 -11.16 -15.20 -16.44
N GLN A 43 -11.34 -15.66 -15.20
CA GLN A 43 -10.23 -15.96 -14.29
C GLN A 43 -9.32 -17.06 -14.84
N ARG A 44 -9.88 -18.14 -15.39
CA ARG A 44 -9.10 -19.18 -16.10
C ARG A 44 -8.34 -18.59 -17.30
N LEU A 45 -8.97 -17.68 -18.04
CA LEU A 45 -8.33 -17.00 -19.17
C LEU A 45 -7.16 -16.10 -18.73
N VAL A 46 -7.25 -15.44 -17.57
CA VAL A 46 -6.15 -14.66 -17.00
C VAL A 46 -4.95 -15.57 -16.70
N LEU A 47 -5.16 -16.74 -16.08
CA LEU A 47 -4.06 -17.68 -15.78
C LEU A 47 -3.33 -18.14 -17.05
N LYS A 48 -4.07 -18.46 -18.12
CA LYS A 48 -3.50 -18.91 -19.40
C LYS A 48 -2.81 -17.79 -20.19
N SER A 49 -3.10 -16.52 -19.87
CA SER A 49 -2.63 -15.38 -20.64
C SER A 49 -1.12 -15.16 -20.49
N ARG A 50 -0.39 -15.21 -21.61
CA ARG A 50 1.03 -14.81 -21.68
C ARG A 50 1.25 -13.40 -21.11
N ALA A 51 0.31 -12.48 -21.35
CA ALA A 51 0.41 -11.13 -20.83
C ALA A 51 0.36 -11.07 -19.30
N ALA A 52 -0.49 -11.89 -18.68
CA ALA A 52 -0.59 -11.96 -17.22
C ALA A 52 0.66 -12.59 -16.60
N ARG A 53 1.14 -13.71 -17.15
CA ARG A 53 2.36 -14.41 -16.69
C ARG A 53 3.59 -13.49 -16.72
N MET A 54 3.83 -12.85 -17.87
CA MET A 54 4.97 -11.92 -18.04
C MET A 54 4.90 -10.73 -17.08
N LEU A 55 3.71 -10.15 -16.87
CA LEU A 55 3.53 -9.05 -15.94
C LEU A 55 3.70 -9.49 -14.48
N ALA A 56 3.27 -10.69 -14.12
CA ALA A 56 3.43 -11.23 -12.76
C ALA A 56 4.92 -11.44 -12.42
N VAL A 57 5.69 -12.06 -13.34
CA VAL A 57 7.14 -12.20 -13.18
C VAL A 57 7.82 -10.84 -13.06
N ARG A 58 7.46 -9.89 -13.94
CA ARG A 58 8.00 -8.53 -13.90
C ARG A 58 7.68 -7.82 -12.57
N GLN A 59 6.44 -7.94 -12.09
CA GLN A 59 6.01 -7.32 -10.84
C GLN A 59 6.88 -7.79 -9.68
N VAL A 60 7.10 -9.10 -9.56
CA VAL A 60 7.85 -9.70 -8.45
C VAL A 60 9.35 -9.43 -8.55
N THR A 61 9.93 -9.53 -9.75
CA THR A 61 11.39 -9.45 -9.95
C THR A 61 11.90 -8.02 -10.13
N GLN A 62 11.06 -7.08 -10.59
CA GLN A 62 11.52 -5.73 -10.95
C GLN A 62 10.82 -4.61 -10.15
N LEU A 63 9.53 -4.73 -9.80
CA LEU A 63 8.75 -3.61 -9.27
C LEU A 63 8.50 -3.67 -7.76
N ASN A 64 8.36 -4.87 -7.20
CA ASN A 64 8.12 -5.03 -5.78
C ASN A 64 9.32 -4.53 -4.94
N SER A 65 9.05 -3.80 -3.86
CA SER A 65 10.08 -3.32 -2.93
C SER A 65 10.92 -4.48 -2.34
N GLY A 66 10.31 -5.66 -2.15
CA GLY A 66 10.94 -6.89 -1.67
C GLY A 66 11.55 -7.77 -2.76
N LYS A 67 11.83 -7.24 -3.96
CA LYS A 67 12.35 -8.01 -5.11
C LYS A 67 13.69 -8.71 -4.85
N LYS A 68 14.49 -8.23 -3.89
CA LYS A 68 15.80 -8.80 -3.51
C LYS A 68 15.75 -9.80 -2.35
N THR A 69 14.57 -10.03 -1.78
CA THR A 69 14.39 -10.97 -0.67
C THR A 69 14.27 -12.38 -1.23
N CYS A 70 15.14 -13.30 -0.79
CA CYS A 70 15.10 -14.70 -1.18
C CYS A 70 14.13 -15.52 -0.34
N GLY A 71 13.57 -16.59 -0.92
CA GLY A 71 12.82 -17.62 -0.21
C GLY A 71 13.74 -18.66 0.40
N VAL A 72 13.20 -19.87 0.61
CA VAL A 72 13.98 -21.03 1.11
C VAL A 72 15.05 -21.49 0.11
N ASP A 73 14.81 -21.23 -1.18
CA ASP A 73 15.70 -21.51 -2.31
C ASP A 73 16.98 -20.65 -2.33
N GLY A 74 17.05 -19.59 -1.51
CA GLY A 74 18.20 -18.69 -1.48
C GLY A 74 18.33 -17.74 -2.68
N ILE A 75 17.45 -17.83 -3.67
CA ILE A 75 17.53 -17.04 -4.91
C ILE A 75 17.08 -15.60 -4.66
N LYS A 76 18.01 -14.65 -4.83
CA LYS A 76 17.77 -13.21 -4.57
C LYS A 76 17.31 -12.43 -5.80
N SER A 77 17.63 -12.91 -7.00
CA SER A 77 17.28 -12.25 -8.27
C SER A 77 17.41 -13.21 -9.43
N LEU A 78 16.58 -13.02 -10.45
CA LEU A 78 16.63 -13.79 -11.71
C LEU A 78 17.25 -12.95 -12.83
N ASN A 79 18.06 -13.59 -13.69
CA ASN A 79 18.52 -13.02 -14.96
C ASN A 79 17.37 -12.98 -16.00
N PHE A 80 17.63 -12.55 -17.24
CA PHE A 80 16.56 -12.40 -18.24
C PHE A 80 16.01 -13.74 -18.75
N GLU A 81 16.88 -14.74 -18.95
CA GLU A 81 16.51 -16.08 -19.38
C GLU A 81 15.63 -16.77 -18.32
N GLN A 82 16.10 -16.81 -17.07
CA GLN A 82 15.36 -17.35 -15.93
C GLN A 82 13.99 -16.69 -15.72
N ARG A 83 13.82 -15.41 -16.10
CA ARG A 83 12.52 -14.74 -16.05
C ARG A 83 11.58 -15.22 -17.15
N LEU A 84 12.10 -15.46 -18.36
CA LEU A 84 11.34 -16.03 -19.46
C LEU A 84 10.95 -17.47 -19.12
N ASP A 85 11.88 -18.25 -18.60
CA ASP A 85 11.64 -19.64 -18.18
C ASP A 85 10.58 -19.69 -17.08
N LEU A 86 10.68 -18.84 -16.05
CA LEU A 86 9.65 -18.76 -15.01
C LEU A 86 8.29 -18.37 -15.60
N ALA A 87 8.25 -17.45 -16.58
CA ALA A 87 7.00 -17.12 -17.24
C ALA A 87 6.42 -18.36 -17.97
N GLU A 88 7.25 -19.20 -18.57
CA GLU A 88 6.84 -20.45 -19.21
C GLU A 88 6.42 -21.53 -18.19
N THR A 89 7.12 -21.70 -17.07
CA THR A 89 6.70 -22.57 -15.96
C THR A 89 5.31 -22.20 -15.44
N LEU A 90 4.98 -20.90 -15.40
CA LEU A 90 3.64 -20.43 -15.00
C LEU A 90 2.51 -20.85 -15.96
N LYS A 91 2.77 -21.51 -17.10
CA LYS A 91 1.73 -22.19 -17.88
C LYS A 91 1.02 -23.25 -17.05
N GLU A 92 1.76 -23.92 -16.16
CA GLU A 92 1.27 -24.95 -15.24
C GLU A 92 0.65 -24.37 -13.97
N ALA A 93 0.29 -23.07 -13.96
CA ALA A 93 -0.29 -22.40 -12.79
C ALA A 93 -1.57 -23.06 -12.23
N ASN A 94 -2.25 -23.92 -12.99
CA ASN A 94 -3.41 -24.66 -12.50
C ASN A 94 -3.05 -25.77 -11.51
N ASN A 95 -1.85 -26.34 -11.63
CA ASN A 95 -1.37 -27.47 -10.83
C ASN A 95 -0.19 -27.07 -9.94
N TRP A 96 -0.08 -25.78 -9.62
CA TRP A 96 1.08 -25.24 -8.91
C TRP A 96 1.28 -25.89 -7.53
N GLU A 97 2.53 -26.21 -7.25
CA GLU A 97 2.98 -26.71 -5.95
C GLU A 97 3.88 -25.68 -5.32
N HIS A 98 3.51 -25.25 -4.11
CA HIS A 98 4.22 -24.21 -3.40
C HIS A 98 5.44 -24.81 -2.72
N GLN A 99 6.57 -24.10 -2.81
CA GLN A 99 7.75 -24.47 -2.03
C GLN A 99 7.61 -24.02 -0.58
N GLY A 100 8.52 -24.49 0.27
CA GLY A 100 8.58 -24.07 1.67
C GLY A 100 8.77 -22.54 1.81
N LEU A 101 8.36 -22.00 2.96
CA LEU A 101 8.50 -20.58 3.26
C LEU A 101 9.69 -20.31 4.15
N LYS A 102 10.42 -19.23 3.86
CA LYS A 102 11.53 -18.78 4.71
C LYS A 102 11.00 -17.92 5.84
N GLU A 103 11.25 -18.33 7.07
CA GLU A 103 10.86 -17.57 8.25
C GLU A 103 11.92 -16.53 8.63
N ILE A 104 11.49 -15.28 8.84
CA ILE A 104 12.36 -14.19 9.33
C ILE A 104 11.68 -13.52 10.52
N LYS A 105 12.37 -13.49 11.66
CA LYS A 105 11.92 -12.80 12.88
C LYS A 105 12.27 -11.32 12.81
N ILE A 106 11.26 -10.45 12.92
CA ILE A 106 11.41 -8.99 12.92
C ILE A 106 10.80 -8.43 14.22
N PRO A 107 11.45 -7.49 14.91
CA PRO A 107 10.88 -6.87 16.11
C PRO A 107 9.66 -6.00 15.76
N ASN A 108 8.55 -6.16 16.48
CA ASN A 108 7.39 -5.28 16.42
C ASN A 108 7.64 -3.97 17.18
N LYS A 109 6.72 -3.01 16.98
CA LYS A 109 6.66 -1.73 17.70
C LYS A 109 6.71 -1.87 19.24
N ASN A 110 6.20 -2.99 19.78
CA ASN A 110 6.09 -3.23 21.22
C ASN A 110 7.17 -4.20 21.74
N GLY A 111 8.23 -4.46 20.97
CA GLY A 111 9.30 -5.41 21.35
C GLY A 111 8.97 -6.89 21.10
N LYS A 112 7.68 -7.27 20.97
CA LYS A 112 7.28 -8.63 20.56
C LYS A 112 7.86 -9.00 19.19
N ILE A 113 8.15 -10.27 18.95
CA ILE A 113 8.68 -10.74 17.67
C ILE A 113 7.53 -10.99 16.68
N ARG A 114 7.68 -10.53 15.44
CA ARG A 114 6.80 -10.83 14.29
C ARG A 114 7.55 -11.71 13.31
N THR A 115 7.02 -12.89 13.05
CA THR A 115 7.57 -13.81 12.05
C THR A 115 7.01 -13.43 10.67
N LEU A 116 7.88 -13.10 9.72
CA LEU A 116 7.54 -13.02 8.30
C LEU A 116 7.79 -14.37 7.65
N LYS A 117 6.88 -14.78 6.78
CA LYS A 117 7.04 -15.99 5.96
C LYS A 117 7.18 -15.58 4.50
N ILE A 118 8.37 -15.72 3.95
CA ILE A 118 8.73 -15.23 2.61
C ILE A 118 8.72 -16.40 1.63
N PRO A 119 7.83 -16.38 0.61
CA PRO A 119 7.83 -17.37 -0.45
C PRO A 119 8.98 -17.15 -1.43
N THR A 120 9.26 -18.17 -2.23
CA THR A 120 10.23 -18.10 -3.35
C THR A 120 9.82 -17.07 -4.40
N ILE A 121 10.71 -16.74 -5.33
CA ILE A 121 10.35 -15.84 -6.45
C ILE A 121 9.25 -16.47 -7.30
N ALA A 122 9.32 -17.78 -7.53
CA ALA A 122 8.34 -18.53 -8.32
C ALA A 122 6.95 -18.50 -7.66
N ASP A 123 6.86 -18.80 -6.36
CA ASP A 123 5.61 -18.76 -5.61
C ASP A 123 5.01 -17.36 -5.57
N ARG A 124 5.85 -16.32 -5.37
CA ARG A 124 5.37 -14.94 -5.42
C ARG A 124 4.85 -14.57 -6.81
N ALA A 125 5.47 -15.06 -7.89
CA ALA A 125 5.01 -14.81 -9.25
C ALA A 125 3.66 -15.50 -9.51
N TRP A 126 3.50 -16.74 -9.05
CA TRP A 126 2.21 -17.45 -9.09
C TRP A 126 1.13 -16.73 -8.27
N GLN A 127 1.43 -16.33 -7.03
CA GLN A 127 0.52 -15.56 -6.18
C GLN A 127 0.13 -14.23 -6.83
N CYS A 128 1.06 -13.56 -7.51
CA CYS A 128 0.76 -12.33 -8.26
C CYS A 128 -0.18 -12.59 -9.45
N LEU A 129 0.04 -13.68 -10.18
CA LEU A 129 -0.81 -14.10 -11.28
C LEU A 129 -2.24 -14.40 -10.80
N VAL A 130 -2.36 -15.15 -9.70
CA VAL A 130 -3.66 -15.43 -9.05
C VAL A 130 -4.31 -14.14 -8.56
N LYS A 131 -3.55 -13.24 -7.93
CA LYS A 131 -4.07 -11.93 -7.51
C LYS A 131 -4.67 -11.15 -8.68
N TYR A 132 -4.03 -11.16 -9.86
CA TYR A 132 -4.60 -10.50 -11.05
C TYR A 132 -5.95 -11.06 -11.49
N ALA A 133 -6.20 -12.35 -11.26
CA ALA A 133 -7.47 -13.00 -11.57
C ALA A 133 -8.55 -12.72 -10.50
N LEU A 134 -8.17 -12.70 -9.21
CA LEU A 134 -9.11 -12.58 -8.10
C LEU A 134 -9.49 -11.14 -7.74
N GLU A 135 -8.52 -10.23 -7.74
CA GLU A 135 -8.71 -8.86 -7.25
C GLU A 135 -9.87 -8.12 -7.96
N PRO A 136 -10.06 -8.20 -9.29
CA PRO A 136 -11.15 -7.48 -9.96
C PRO A 136 -12.55 -7.99 -9.57
N ALA A 137 -12.70 -9.30 -9.31
CA ALA A 137 -13.99 -9.85 -8.89
C ALA A 137 -14.32 -9.38 -7.46
N HIS A 138 -13.37 -9.55 -6.53
CA HIS A 138 -13.60 -9.18 -5.15
C HIS A 138 -13.71 -7.67 -4.94
N GLU A 139 -13.00 -6.87 -5.73
CA GLU A 139 -13.12 -5.41 -5.68
C GLU A 139 -14.52 -4.90 -6.09
N ALA A 140 -15.25 -5.66 -6.91
CA ALA A 140 -16.66 -5.36 -7.20
C ALA A 140 -17.59 -5.64 -6.00
N THR A 141 -17.15 -6.49 -5.06
CA THR A 141 -17.93 -6.90 -3.87
C THR A 141 -17.54 -6.17 -2.58
N PHE A 142 -16.36 -5.54 -2.54
CA PHE A 142 -15.82 -4.97 -1.32
C PHE A 142 -16.55 -3.70 -0.88
N HIS A 143 -16.84 -3.63 0.41
CA HIS A 143 -17.54 -2.52 1.02
C HIS A 143 -16.78 -1.17 0.86
N ALA A 144 -17.49 -0.06 0.59
CA ALA A 144 -16.91 1.27 0.34
C ALA A 144 -16.10 1.87 1.52
N ARG A 145 -16.33 1.38 2.74
CA ARG A 145 -15.65 1.77 4.00
C ARG A 145 -14.38 0.95 4.31
N SER A 146 -14.01 0.02 3.44
CA SER A 146 -12.74 -0.71 3.49
C SER A 146 -11.70 -0.02 2.61
N TYR A 147 -10.51 0.25 3.15
CA TYR A 147 -9.46 0.98 2.43
C TYR A 147 -8.14 0.22 2.32
N GLY A 148 -7.77 -0.56 3.34
CA GLY A 148 -6.46 -1.22 3.41
C GLY A 148 -6.22 -2.19 2.25
N PHE A 149 -5.02 -2.14 1.67
CA PHE A 149 -4.57 -3.04 0.60
C PHE A 149 -5.42 -3.08 -0.68
N ARG A 150 -6.31 -2.09 -0.89
CA ARG A 150 -7.16 -2.00 -2.07
C ARG A 150 -6.58 -1.04 -3.12
N PRO A 151 -6.74 -1.33 -4.41
CA PRO A 151 -6.21 -0.48 -5.47
C PRO A 151 -6.92 0.88 -5.49
N GLY A 152 -6.14 1.96 -5.52
CA GLY A 152 -6.64 3.34 -5.60
C GLY A 152 -7.17 3.95 -4.28
N ARG A 153 -7.20 3.17 -3.19
CA ARG A 153 -7.62 3.59 -1.85
C ARG A 153 -6.41 3.67 -0.92
N GLY A 154 -6.31 4.73 -0.12
CA GLY A 154 -5.18 4.96 0.78
C GLY A 154 -5.61 5.35 2.20
N THR A 155 -4.62 5.54 3.08
CA THR A 155 -4.85 5.96 4.48
C THR A 155 -5.56 7.32 4.57
N GLN A 156 -5.36 8.20 3.58
CA GLN A 156 -6.01 9.50 3.51
C GLN A 156 -7.52 9.40 3.25
N ASP A 157 -7.98 8.36 2.54
CA ASP A 157 -9.41 8.10 2.38
C ASP A 157 -10.05 7.76 3.74
N ALA A 158 -9.37 6.95 4.54
CA ALA A 158 -9.79 6.61 5.89
C ALA A 158 -9.83 7.84 6.82
N LEU A 159 -8.81 8.69 6.77
CA LEU A 159 -8.76 9.97 7.51
C LEU A 159 -9.98 10.84 7.19
N LEU A 160 -10.27 11.07 5.90
CA LEU A 160 -11.38 11.94 5.55
C LEU A 160 -12.74 11.31 5.88
N ARG A 161 -12.84 9.98 5.86
CA ARG A 161 -14.04 9.29 6.34
C ARG A 161 -14.26 9.48 7.84
N ILE A 162 -13.20 9.49 8.64
CA ILE A 162 -13.25 9.84 10.07
C ILE A 162 -13.70 11.30 10.22
N PHE A 163 -13.07 12.24 9.50
CA PHE A 163 -13.46 13.65 9.52
C PHE A 163 -14.95 13.85 9.21
N ASN A 164 -15.47 13.22 8.15
CA ASN A 164 -16.87 13.34 7.77
C ASN A 164 -17.84 12.77 8.82
N ASN A 165 -17.38 11.81 9.64
CA ASN A 165 -18.19 11.26 10.74
C ASN A 165 -18.12 12.09 12.02
N LEU A 166 -17.01 12.79 12.26
CA LEU A 166 -16.72 13.48 13.53
C LEU A 166 -16.74 15.02 13.44
N ARG A 167 -17.04 15.60 12.27
CA ARG A 167 -17.20 17.05 12.14
C ARG A 167 -18.41 17.57 12.92
N SER A 168 -18.39 18.87 13.24
CA SER A 168 -19.44 19.56 14.01
C SER A 168 -20.85 19.34 13.46
N TYR A 169 -21.03 19.44 12.13
CA TYR A 169 -22.32 19.22 11.46
C TYR A 169 -22.93 17.82 11.64
N CYS A 170 -22.17 16.87 12.17
CA CYS A 170 -22.64 15.51 12.42
C CYS A 170 -22.68 15.20 13.92
N HIS A 171 -22.70 16.24 14.77
CA HIS A 171 -22.64 16.16 16.23
C HIS A 171 -21.49 15.28 16.73
N GLY A 172 -20.32 15.42 16.09
CA GLY A 172 -19.14 14.59 16.37
C GLY A 172 -18.80 14.50 17.85
N GLN A 173 -18.93 15.60 18.60
CA GLN A 173 -18.62 15.69 20.03
C GLN A 173 -19.46 14.76 20.92
N ASN A 174 -20.67 14.40 20.47
CA ASN A 174 -21.57 13.52 21.21
C ASN A 174 -21.30 12.04 20.90
N LYS A 175 -20.40 11.74 19.95
CA LYS A 175 -20.11 10.37 19.52
C LYS A 175 -19.07 9.71 20.41
N ARG A 176 -19.21 8.39 20.53
CA ARG A 176 -18.21 7.47 21.08
C ARG A 176 -17.57 6.68 19.94
N VAL A 177 -16.38 6.17 20.17
CA VAL A 177 -15.58 5.47 19.17
C VAL A 177 -15.14 4.15 19.76
N ILE A 178 -15.36 3.06 19.02
CA ILE A 178 -14.78 1.75 19.36
C ILE A 178 -13.54 1.57 18.50
N GLU A 179 -12.37 1.50 19.14
CA GLU A 179 -11.11 1.10 18.53
C GLU A 179 -11.03 -0.42 18.60
N LEU A 180 -11.10 -1.09 17.45
CA LEU A 180 -11.04 -2.56 17.35
C LEU A 180 -9.66 -2.99 16.83
N ASP A 181 -9.01 -3.90 17.57
CA ASP A 181 -7.80 -4.61 17.15
C ASP A 181 -8.11 -6.11 17.05
N ILE A 182 -7.78 -6.73 15.91
CA ILE A 182 -7.98 -8.16 15.68
C ILE A 182 -6.71 -8.91 16.08
N GLU A 183 -6.83 -9.88 16.98
CA GLU A 183 -5.66 -10.60 17.48
C GLU A 183 -5.03 -11.46 16.39
N LYS A 184 -3.76 -11.18 16.06
CA LYS A 184 -2.96 -11.94 15.08
C LYS A 184 -3.76 -12.23 13.81
N CYS A 185 -4.38 -11.19 13.23
CA CYS A 185 -5.31 -11.32 12.11
C CYS A 185 -4.81 -12.27 11.02
N PHE A 186 -3.56 -12.13 10.54
CA PHE A 186 -3.02 -13.00 9.50
C PHE A 186 -2.77 -14.44 9.95
N ASP A 187 -2.51 -14.71 11.23
CA ASP A 187 -2.12 -16.04 11.70
C ASP A 187 -3.32 -16.92 12.11
N ARG A 188 -4.48 -16.32 12.39
CA ARG A 188 -5.66 -17.04 12.90
C ARG A 188 -6.80 -17.25 11.92
N ILE A 189 -6.74 -16.68 10.70
CA ILE A 189 -7.85 -16.82 9.76
C ILE A 189 -8.06 -18.30 9.39
N ASN A 190 -9.26 -18.81 9.56
CA ASN A 190 -9.59 -20.19 9.22
C ASN A 190 -9.54 -20.40 7.69
N HIS A 191 -8.84 -21.44 7.24
CA HIS A 191 -8.69 -21.74 5.81
C HIS A 191 -10.00 -22.08 5.11
N THR A 192 -10.90 -22.84 5.75
CA THR A 192 -12.19 -23.23 5.15
C THR A 192 -13.10 -22.01 4.98
N ALA A 193 -13.10 -21.10 5.97
CA ALA A 193 -13.85 -19.85 5.91
C ALA A 193 -13.38 -18.92 4.77
N ILE A 194 -12.06 -18.87 4.51
CA ILE A 194 -11.53 -18.15 3.34
C ILE A 194 -11.97 -18.84 2.04
N MET A 195 -11.79 -20.16 1.93
CA MET A 195 -12.05 -20.88 0.69
C MET A 195 -13.52 -20.90 0.27
N SER A 196 -14.44 -20.87 1.24
CA SER A 196 -15.89 -20.78 0.97
C SER A 196 -16.26 -19.41 0.38
N LYS A 197 -15.63 -18.32 0.84
CA LYS A 197 -15.90 -16.95 0.39
C LYS A 197 -15.18 -16.56 -0.91
N ILE A 198 -14.09 -17.25 -1.28
CA ILE A 198 -13.36 -16.93 -2.52
C ILE A 198 -14.20 -17.24 -3.77
N ILE A 199 -14.32 -16.23 -4.63
CA ILE A 199 -14.93 -16.35 -5.96
C ILE A 199 -13.82 -16.71 -6.96
N ALA A 200 -13.57 -18.00 -7.12
CA ALA A 200 -12.53 -18.53 -7.99
C ALA A 200 -12.90 -19.89 -8.60
N PRO A 201 -12.30 -20.28 -9.74
CA PRO A 201 -12.32 -21.66 -10.23
C PRO A 201 -11.57 -22.59 -9.27
N GLN A 202 -11.93 -23.88 -9.30
CA GLN A 202 -11.39 -24.90 -8.39
C GLN A 202 -9.87 -25.00 -8.43
N GLN A 203 -9.26 -24.86 -9.61
CA GLN A 203 -7.80 -24.91 -9.79
C GLN A 203 -7.07 -23.84 -8.94
N ILE A 204 -7.60 -22.62 -8.91
CA ILE A 204 -7.04 -21.54 -8.07
C ILE A 204 -7.26 -21.86 -6.60
N LYS A 205 -8.43 -22.38 -6.23
CA LYS A 205 -8.72 -22.76 -4.84
C LYS A 205 -7.75 -23.83 -4.34
N THR A 206 -7.49 -24.87 -5.13
CA THR A 206 -6.52 -25.92 -4.81
C THR A 206 -5.11 -25.34 -4.64
N GLY A 207 -4.66 -24.49 -5.57
CA GLY A 207 -3.35 -23.83 -5.45
C GLY A 207 -3.25 -22.93 -4.21
N LEU A 208 -4.30 -22.17 -3.89
CA LEU A 208 -4.35 -21.33 -2.69
C LEU A 208 -4.37 -22.17 -1.42
N TRP A 209 -5.09 -23.29 -1.41
CA TRP A 209 -5.09 -24.23 -0.29
C TRP A 209 -3.68 -24.75 -0.02
N ARG A 210 -2.96 -25.18 -1.06
CA ARG A 210 -1.54 -25.57 -0.97
C ARG A 210 -0.67 -24.43 -0.44
N CYS A 211 -0.89 -23.20 -0.92
CA CYS A 211 -0.17 -22.02 -0.44
C CYS A 211 -0.39 -21.75 1.05
N LEU A 212 -1.63 -21.90 1.53
CA LEU A 212 -1.97 -21.69 2.93
C LEU A 212 -1.35 -22.78 3.80
N LYS A 213 -1.46 -24.06 3.39
CA LYS A 213 -0.87 -25.20 4.09
C LYS A 213 0.67 -25.18 4.10
N ALA A 214 1.33 -24.66 3.07
CA ALA A 214 2.78 -24.45 3.08
C ALA A 214 3.23 -23.38 4.08
N GLY A 215 2.32 -22.53 4.55
CA GLY A 215 2.63 -21.37 5.39
C GLY A 215 2.14 -21.41 6.82
N VAL A 216 1.53 -22.50 7.28
CA VAL A 216 1.05 -22.63 8.66
C VAL A 216 2.19 -22.82 9.67
N SER A 217 1.95 -22.42 10.92
CA SER A 217 2.82 -22.83 12.05
C SER A 217 2.47 -24.28 12.40
N PRO A 218 3.42 -25.10 12.88
CA PRO A 218 3.11 -26.43 13.41
C PRO A 218 2.01 -26.41 14.47
N ASP A 219 1.95 -25.35 15.28
CA ASP A 219 0.96 -25.17 16.36
C ASP A 219 -0.48 -24.92 15.86
N PHE A 220 -0.64 -24.46 14.61
CA PHE A 220 -1.95 -24.10 14.03
C PHE A 220 -2.03 -24.51 12.55
N PRO A 221 -2.11 -25.81 12.24
CA PRO A 221 -1.97 -26.33 10.87
C PRO A 221 -3.15 -26.00 9.94
N GLU A 222 -4.25 -25.46 10.46
CA GLU A 222 -5.48 -25.14 9.72
C GLU A 222 -5.81 -23.65 9.72
N GLN A 223 -4.94 -22.82 10.29
CA GLN A 223 -5.17 -21.40 10.45
C GLN A 223 -4.02 -20.58 9.89
N GLY A 224 -4.38 -19.38 9.44
CA GLY A 224 -3.45 -18.36 9.06
C GLY A 224 -3.10 -18.32 7.58
N THR A 225 -2.58 -17.18 7.17
CA THR A 225 -2.11 -16.88 5.83
C THR A 225 -0.68 -16.40 5.94
N PRO A 226 0.23 -16.87 5.07
CA PRO A 226 1.63 -16.54 5.21
C PRO A 226 1.87 -15.04 5.06
N GLN A 227 2.41 -14.46 6.12
CA GLN A 227 2.62 -13.03 6.23
C GLN A 227 3.88 -12.64 5.44
N GLY A 228 3.68 -12.28 4.17
CA GLY A 228 4.74 -12.05 3.18
C GLY A 228 4.36 -12.48 1.76
N GLY A 229 3.27 -13.24 1.62
CA GLY A 229 2.69 -13.57 0.31
C GLY A 229 2.05 -12.37 -0.39
N VAL A 230 2.11 -12.36 -1.72
CA VAL A 230 1.55 -11.30 -2.57
C VAL A 230 0.02 -11.29 -2.51
N VAL A 231 -0.60 -12.46 -2.34
CA VAL A 231 -2.05 -12.64 -2.31
C VAL A 231 -2.65 -12.51 -0.90
N SER A 232 -1.86 -12.71 0.17
CA SER A 232 -2.34 -12.73 1.56
C SER A 232 -3.15 -11.49 1.97
N PRO A 233 -2.76 -10.25 1.61
CA PRO A 233 -3.57 -9.07 1.93
C PRO A 233 -4.96 -9.06 1.28
N LEU A 234 -5.08 -9.62 0.07
CA LEU A 234 -6.36 -9.78 -0.61
C LEU A 234 -7.23 -10.81 0.13
N LEU A 235 -6.63 -11.94 0.53
CA LEU A 235 -7.34 -12.99 1.29
C LEU A 235 -7.86 -12.47 2.63
N ALA A 236 -7.06 -11.69 3.36
CA ALA A 236 -7.49 -11.06 4.61
C ALA A 236 -8.69 -10.12 4.38
N ASN A 237 -8.66 -9.33 3.29
CA ASN A 237 -9.80 -8.48 2.94
C ASN A 237 -11.05 -9.27 2.55
N ILE A 238 -10.91 -10.43 1.88
CA ILE A 238 -12.02 -11.33 1.57
C ILE A 238 -12.63 -11.92 2.85
N ALA A 239 -11.79 -12.36 3.79
CA ALA A 239 -12.24 -12.92 5.06
C ALA A 239 -13.03 -11.88 5.88
N LEU A 240 -12.52 -10.66 5.97
CA LEU A 240 -13.12 -9.58 6.76
C LEU A 240 -14.28 -8.85 6.04
N ASN A 241 -14.53 -9.12 4.76
CA ASN A 241 -15.61 -8.43 4.04
C ASN A 241 -16.98 -8.72 4.67
N GLY A 242 -17.73 -7.66 4.96
CA GLY A 242 -19.04 -7.70 5.59
C GLY A 242 -19.04 -7.25 7.06
N ILE A 243 -17.87 -7.12 7.70
CA ILE A 243 -17.77 -6.56 9.05
C ILE A 243 -18.23 -5.10 9.09
N GLU A 244 -18.09 -4.40 7.97
CA GLU A 244 -18.53 -3.02 7.82
C GLU A 244 -20.05 -2.87 7.91
N ASP A 245 -20.82 -3.93 7.64
CA ASP A 245 -22.28 -3.88 7.62
C ASP A 245 -22.89 -3.87 9.03
N ILE A 246 -22.12 -4.29 10.05
CA ILE A 246 -22.57 -4.32 11.45
C ILE A 246 -22.90 -2.91 11.97
N HIS A 247 -22.00 -1.95 11.74
CA HIS A 247 -22.20 -0.56 12.16
C HIS A 247 -21.35 0.43 11.37
N THR A 248 -21.65 1.73 11.47
CA THR A 248 -20.88 2.82 10.82
C THR A 248 -19.41 2.76 11.22
N SER A 249 -18.52 2.58 10.24
CA SER A 249 -17.12 2.25 10.49
C SER A 249 -16.12 2.74 9.45
N VAL A 250 -14.84 2.63 9.81
CA VAL A 250 -13.68 2.77 8.91
C VAL A 250 -12.78 1.58 9.16
N ARG A 251 -12.51 0.80 8.10
CA ARG A 251 -11.57 -0.33 8.18
C ARG A 251 -10.36 -0.10 7.28
N TYR A 252 -9.19 -0.27 7.85
CA TYR A 252 -7.93 -0.30 7.14
C TYR A 252 -7.20 -1.60 7.45
N ALA A 253 -7.38 -2.61 6.58
CA ALA A 253 -6.91 -3.97 6.82
C ALA A 253 -7.53 -4.57 8.09
N ASP A 254 -6.72 -4.83 9.11
CA ASP A 254 -7.07 -5.33 10.44
C ASP A 254 -7.44 -4.21 11.43
N ASP A 255 -6.87 -3.01 11.28
CA ASP A 255 -7.21 -1.85 12.09
C ASP A 255 -8.62 -1.35 11.74
N MET A 256 -9.54 -1.30 12.70
CA MET A 256 -10.92 -0.87 12.47
C MET A 256 -11.45 0.04 13.57
N VAL A 257 -12.29 0.99 13.17
CA VAL A 257 -12.93 1.94 14.08
C VAL A 257 -14.42 2.01 13.79
N PHE A 258 -15.25 1.88 14.83
CA PHE A 258 -16.70 2.12 14.74
C PHE A 258 -17.07 3.45 15.39
N PHE A 259 -18.02 4.16 14.79
CA PHE A 259 -18.56 5.41 15.33
C PHE A 259 -19.92 5.15 15.93
N LEU A 260 -20.06 5.35 17.23
CA LEU A 260 -21.29 5.20 17.99
C LEU A 260 -21.99 6.55 18.15
N LYS A 261 -23.29 6.58 17.88
CA LYS A 261 -24.19 7.64 18.30
C LYS A 261 -24.40 7.58 19.82
N PRO A 262 -24.92 8.65 20.46
CA PRO A 262 -25.14 8.69 21.90
C PRO A 262 -25.90 7.47 22.45
N ASN A 263 -26.96 7.06 21.76
CA ASN A 263 -27.86 5.99 22.20
C ASN A 263 -27.43 4.58 21.75
N ASP A 264 -26.35 4.44 20.98
CA ASP A 264 -25.93 3.11 20.50
C ASP A 264 -25.37 2.29 21.67
N ASN A 265 -25.75 1.01 21.76
CA ASN A 265 -25.18 0.10 22.74
C ASN A 265 -23.84 -0.45 22.22
N ALA A 266 -22.74 -0.04 22.86
CA ALA A 266 -21.41 -0.47 22.48
C ALA A 266 -21.19 -1.98 22.66
N LEU A 267 -21.80 -2.58 23.69
CA LEU A 267 -21.63 -4.00 24.01
C LEU A 267 -22.31 -4.87 22.95
N GLU A 268 -23.51 -4.51 22.52
CA GLU A 268 -24.25 -5.23 21.47
C GLU A 268 -23.49 -5.21 20.13
N ILE A 269 -22.88 -4.07 19.79
CA ILE A 269 -22.07 -3.95 18.57
C ILE A 269 -20.81 -4.81 18.69
N LEU A 270 -20.14 -4.81 19.85
CA LEU A 270 -18.98 -5.66 20.09
C LEU A 270 -19.31 -7.15 20.01
N GLU A 271 -20.46 -7.57 20.55
CA GLU A 271 -20.93 -8.95 20.49
C GLU A 271 -21.17 -9.39 19.04
N LYS A 272 -21.86 -8.57 18.23
CA LYS A 272 -22.05 -8.82 16.80
C LYS A 272 -20.72 -8.92 16.04
N VAL A 273 -19.75 -8.07 16.38
CA VAL A 273 -18.40 -8.11 15.80
C VAL A 273 -17.67 -9.38 16.21
N GLN A 274 -17.76 -9.78 17.49
CA GLN A 274 -17.15 -11.00 18.00
C GLN A 274 -17.73 -12.23 17.30
N GLN A 275 -19.05 -12.35 17.21
CA GLN A 275 -19.72 -13.42 16.48
C GLN A 275 -19.24 -13.51 15.03
N PHE A 276 -19.20 -12.37 14.32
CA PHE A 276 -18.71 -12.31 12.95
C PHE A 276 -17.26 -12.81 12.80
N LEU A 277 -16.38 -12.44 13.74
CA LEU A 277 -14.97 -12.85 13.71
C LEU A 277 -14.80 -14.32 14.08
N THR A 278 -15.54 -14.82 15.07
CA THR A 278 -15.47 -16.21 15.53
C THR A 278 -15.88 -17.19 14.44
N GLU A 279 -16.91 -16.89 13.65
CA GLU A 279 -17.28 -17.66 12.44
C GLU A 279 -16.13 -17.82 11.44
N ARG A 280 -15.14 -16.91 11.47
CA ARG A 280 -13.99 -16.88 10.56
C ARG A 280 -12.69 -17.33 11.23
N GLY A 281 -12.78 -17.84 12.48
CA GLY A 281 -11.64 -18.28 13.29
C GLY A 281 -10.81 -17.15 13.89
N MET A 282 -11.31 -15.90 13.87
CA MET A 282 -10.61 -14.74 14.42
C MET A 282 -11.23 -14.31 15.75
N ASN A 283 -10.42 -13.69 16.61
CA ASN A 283 -10.87 -13.15 17.89
C ASN A 283 -10.51 -11.68 18.02
N VAL A 284 -11.33 -10.94 18.75
CA VAL A 284 -11.06 -9.56 19.15
C VAL A 284 -9.95 -9.57 20.22
N SER A 285 -9.02 -8.63 20.14
CA SER A 285 -8.03 -8.44 21.20
C SER A 285 -8.68 -7.69 22.37
N GLY A 286 -9.04 -8.42 23.44
CA GLY A 286 -9.69 -7.85 24.63
C GLY A 286 -8.87 -6.75 25.31
N GLU A 287 -7.53 -6.90 25.38
CA GLU A 287 -6.63 -5.90 25.99
C GLU A 287 -6.56 -4.56 25.25
N LYS A 288 -6.94 -4.53 23.98
CA LYS A 288 -6.73 -3.36 23.09
C LYS A 288 -8.02 -2.72 22.60
N THR A 289 -9.15 -3.39 22.79
CA THR A 289 -10.44 -2.82 22.39
C THR A 289 -10.82 -1.74 23.37
N LYS A 290 -10.98 -0.50 22.88
CA LYS A 290 -11.26 0.67 23.71
C LYS A 290 -12.48 1.39 23.21
N ILE A 291 -13.32 1.81 24.16
CA ILE A 291 -14.44 2.70 23.90
C ILE A 291 -14.01 4.07 24.41
N THR A 292 -13.79 5.01 23.50
CA THR A 292 -13.31 6.36 23.81
C THR A 292 -14.35 7.39 23.38
N ARG A 293 -14.49 8.47 24.15
CA ARG A 293 -15.30 9.60 23.67
C ARG A 293 -14.52 10.33 22.58
N SER A 294 -15.21 10.77 21.54
CA SER A 294 -14.59 11.56 20.47
C SER A 294 -13.88 12.83 20.99
N ILE A 295 -14.31 13.36 22.13
CA ILE A 295 -13.72 14.52 22.81
C ILE A 295 -12.42 14.17 23.53
N GLU A 296 -12.26 12.94 24.05
CA GLU A 296 -10.99 12.48 24.65
C GLU A 296 -9.94 12.27 23.56
N GLY A 297 -10.39 11.73 22.44
CA GLY A 297 -9.59 11.47 21.24
C GLY A 297 -8.96 10.08 21.22
N PHE A 298 -8.57 9.65 20.03
CA PHE A 298 -8.06 8.29 19.76
C PHE A 298 -6.99 8.29 18.67
N ASP A 299 -6.17 7.24 18.63
CA ASP A 299 -5.10 7.10 17.66
C ASP A 299 -5.48 6.08 16.56
N PHE A 300 -5.36 6.46 15.30
CA PHE A 300 -5.61 5.55 14.18
C PHE A 300 -4.69 5.87 12.99
N LEU A 301 -4.07 4.84 12.40
CA LEU A 301 -3.14 4.94 11.26
C LEU A 301 -1.99 5.96 11.42
N GLY A 302 -1.55 6.19 12.66
CA GLY A 302 -0.47 7.12 13.00
C GLY A 302 -0.90 8.58 13.14
N TRP A 303 -2.21 8.83 13.22
CA TRP A 303 -2.81 10.12 13.54
C TRP A 303 -3.58 10.04 14.86
N HIS A 304 -3.63 11.16 15.55
CA HIS A 304 -4.47 11.40 16.70
C HIS A 304 -5.69 12.24 16.26
N PHE A 305 -6.88 11.73 16.55
CA PHE A 305 -8.16 12.35 16.22
C PHE A 305 -8.84 12.83 17.49
N LYS A 306 -9.29 14.08 17.52
CA LYS A 306 -9.99 14.66 18.66
C LYS A 306 -11.05 15.65 18.19
N VAL A 307 -12.24 15.59 18.76
CA VAL A 307 -13.23 16.66 18.64
C VAL A 307 -13.04 17.60 19.83
N GLN A 308 -12.80 18.88 19.58
CA GLN A 308 -12.70 19.86 20.67
C GLN A 308 -14.07 20.11 21.30
N GLU A 309 -14.08 20.65 22.51
CA GLU A 309 -15.32 21.02 23.22
C GLU A 309 -16.17 22.03 22.44
N ASN A 310 -15.55 22.88 21.62
CA ASN A 310 -16.24 23.78 20.69
C ASN A 310 -16.77 23.08 19.41
N GLY A 311 -16.80 21.74 19.38
CA GLY A 311 -17.25 20.93 18.27
C GLY A 311 -16.29 20.82 17.08
N LYS A 312 -15.14 21.50 17.11
CA LYS A 312 -14.17 21.48 16.01
C LYS A 312 -13.36 20.19 15.98
N PHE A 313 -13.39 19.49 14.86
CA PHE A 313 -12.53 18.32 14.63
C PHE A 313 -11.06 18.71 14.44
N ARG A 314 -10.15 17.93 15.03
CA ARG A 314 -8.70 18.02 14.81
C ARG A 314 -8.12 16.64 14.49
N CYS A 315 -7.35 16.57 13.40
CA CYS A 315 -6.38 15.51 13.15
C CYS A 315 -4.96 16.05 13.37
N THR A 316 -4.13 15.37 14.14
CA THR A 316 -2.69 15.67 14.25
C THR A 316 -1.87 14.38 14.12
N PRO A 317 -0.57 14.42 13.76
CA PRO A 317 0.28 13.24 13.88
C PRO A 317 0.29 12.71 15.32
N SER A 318 0.19 11.39 15.51
CA SER A 318 0.18 10.81 16.86
C SER A 318 1.53 11.00 17.58
N LYS A 319 1.52 10.94 18.92
CA LYS A 319 2.73 11.11 19.74
C LYS A 319 3.81 10.08 19.39
N ASP A 320 3.42 8.80 19.29
CA ASP A 320 4.31 7.70 18.91
C ASP A 320 4.90 7.90 17.49
N ASN A 321 4.10 8.38 16.55
CA ASN A 321 4.59 8.68 15.19
C ASN A 321 5.67 9.78 15.22
N TYR A 322 5.41 10.88 15.93
CA TYR A 322 6.38 11.97 16.07
C TYR A 322 7.66 11.53 16.78
N GLU A 323 7.55 10.74 17.86
CA GLU A 323 8.71 10.21 18.57
C GLU A 323 9.58 9.30 17.69
N LYS A 324 8.96 8.48 16.85
CA LYS A 324 9.68 7.66 15.86
C LYS A 324 10.43 8.51 14.83
N LEU A 325 9.80 9.59 14.35
CA LEU A 325 10.48 10.54 13.47
C LEU A 325 11.70 11.16 14.19
N ARG A 326 11.51 11.64 15.42
CA ARG A 326 12.57 12.26 16.23
C ARG A 326 13.72 11.28 16.47
N LYS A 327 13.45 10.03 16.82
CA LYS A 327 14.46 8.97 16.99
C LYS A 327 15.26 8.73 15.71
N LYS A 328 14.59 8.65 14.55
CA LYS A 328 15.25 8.49 13.24
C LYS A 328 16.15 9.68 12.89
N VAL A 329 15.67 10.90 13.12
CA VAL A 329 16.43 12.13 12.86
C VAL A 329 17.65 12.19 13.76
N LYS A 330 17.49 11.95 15.07
CA LYS A 330 18.61 11.88 16.03
C LYS A 330 19.66 10.85 15.60
N ALA A 331 19.24 9.64 15.22
CA ALA A 331 20.15 8.58 14.78
C ALA A 331 20.97 8.97 13.54
N ILE A 332 20.40 9.73 12.60
CA ILE A 332 21.10 10.21 11.40
C ILE A 332 22.06 11.34 11.76
N VAL A 333 21.62 12.29 12.58
CA VAL A 333 22.40 13.47 12.96
C VAL A 333 23.62 13.08 13.79
N ASN A 334 23.46 12.10 14.68
CA ASN A 334 24.51 11.60 15.57
C ASN A 334 25.45 10.58 14.92
N ASN A 335 25.15 10.10 13.70
CA ASN A 335 26.03 9.16 13.02
C ASN A 335 27.33 9.88 12.58
N SER A 336 28.46 9.53 13.19
CA SER A 336 29.78 10.09 12.89
C SER A 336 30.33 9.68 11.53
N ALA A 337 29.93 8.50 11.02
CA ALA A 337 30.38 7.99 9.72
C ALA A 337 29.75 8.71 8.51
N LEU A 338 28.75 9.58 8.74
CA LEU A 338 28.09 10.33 7.67
C LEU A 338 28.55 11.79 7.65
N ALA A 339 29.01 12.25 6.48
CA ALA A 339 29.26 13.65 6.22
C ALA A 339 27.96 14.50 6.35
N THR A 340 28.10 15.77 6.73
CA THR A 340 26.99 16.70 6.98
C THR A 340 26.08 16.88 5.76
N ILE A 341 26.63 16.92 4.55
CA ILE A 341 25.87 16.99 3.29
C ILE A 341 25.03 15.72 3.07
N ALA A 342 25.61 14.55 3.33
CA ALA A 342 24.91 13.27 3.21
C ALA A 342 23.78 13.15 4.24
N LYS A 343 23.99 13.65 5.46
CA LYS A 343 22.94 13.77 6.50
C LYS A 343 21.79 14.64 6.01
N ALA A 344 22.09 15.83 5.48
CA ALA A 344 21.07 16.75 4.97
C ALA A 344 20.22 16.11 3.87
N LYS A 345 20.85 15.45 2.88
CA LYS A 345 20.14 14.73 1.81
C LYS A 345 19.25 13.60 2.34
N LYS A 346 19.76 12.79 3.27
CA LYS A 346 19.01 11.67 3.88
C LYS A 346 17.82 12.17 4.72
N LEU A 347 18.03 13.22 5.51
CA LEU A 347 16.97 13.87 6.29
C LEU A 347 15.89 14.45 5.38
N GLY A 348 16.28 15.14 4.30
CA GLY A 348 15.35 15.74 3.34
C GLY A 348 14.35 14.72 2.78
N LEU A 349 14.81 13.51 2.44
CA LEU A 349 13.93 12.43 1.96
C LEU A 349 12.94 11.95 3.03
N ILE A 350 13.40 11.77 4.27
CA ILE A 350 12.59 11.29 5.39
C ILE A 350 11.55 12.34 5.79
N ILE A 351 11.98 13.60 5.96
CA ILE A 351 11.10 14.71 6.35
C ILE A 351 10.06 14.98 5.26
N ARG A 352 10.45 14.97 3.98
CA ARG A 352 9.50 15.11 2.87
C ARG A 352 8.46 14.00 2.87
N GLY A 353 8.87 12.75 3.03
CA GLY A 353 7.95 11.62 3.11
C GLY A 353 6.97 11.74 4.29
N TRP A 354 7.48 12.12 5.46
CA TRP A 354 6.66 12.34 6.65
C TRP A 354 5.65 13.47 6.45
N ARG A 355 6.09 14.64 5.97
CA ARG A 355 5.19 15.78 5.69
C ARG A 355 4.14 15.44 4.63
N ASN A 356 4.51 14.72 3.56
CA ASN A 356 3.56 14.26 2.54
C ASN A 356 2.51 13.31 3.11
N TYR A 357 2.89 12.41 4.02
CA TYR A 357 1.93 11.51 4.68
C TYR A 357 0.97 12.27 5.61
N HIS A 358 1.43 13.32 6.30
CA HIS A 358 0.59 14.07 7.25
C HIS A 358 -0.05 15.34 6.66
N ARG A 359 0.08 15.61 5.35
CA ARG A 359 -0.30 16.87 4.71
C ARG A 359 -1.80 17.24 4.78
N TYR A 360 -2.67 16.30 5.13
CA TYR A 360 -4.10 16.55 5.29
C TYR A 360 -4.55 16.68 6.75
N CYS A 361 -3.62 16.61 7.70
CA CYS A 361 -3.87 16.90 9.10
C CYS A 361 -3.42 18.33 9.44
N LYS A 362 -3.75 18.73 10.67
CA LYS A 362 -3.33 19.99 11.25
C LYS A 362 -1.83 19.94 11.51
N MET A 363 -1.07 20.75 10.78
CA MET A 363 0.39 20.83 10.85
C MET A 363 0.88 22.16 11.45
N ASP A 364 -0.02 23.12 11.69
CA ASP A 364 0.26 24.37 12.39
C ASP A 364 0.39 24.10 13.89
N GLY A 365 1.64 24.17 14.36
CA GLY A 365 2.03 23.98 15.75
C GLY A 365 3.55 23.83 15.87
N SER A 366 4.13 24.25 16.98
CA SER A 366 5.58 24.23 17.20
C SER A 366 6.17 22.81 17.11
N ARG A 367 5.40 21.79 17.52
CA ARG A 367 5.77 20.36 17.40
C ARG A 367 5.74 19.86 15.96
N PHE A 368 4.71 20.20 15.18
CA PHE A 368 4.47 19.61 13.85
C PHE A 368 5.06 20.41 12.69
N SER A 369 5.37 21.69 12.92
CA SER A 369 6.26 22.49 12.06
C SER A 369 7.68 21.91 12.01
N LEU A 370 8.05 21.06 12.98
CA LEU A 370 9.39 20.50 13.20
C LEU A 370 10.44 21.57 13.52
N TRP A 371 10.02 22.76 13.96
CA TRP A 371 10.92 23.88 14.20
C TRP A 371 12.04 23.53 15.19
N TYR A 372 11.70 23.02 16.38
CA TYR A 372 12.70 22.62 17.38
C TYR A 372 13.68 21.58 16.83
N LEU A 373 13.18 20.60 16.07
CA LEU A 373 14.03 19.57 15.49
C LEU A 373 14.97 20.16 14.43
N SER A 374 14.51 21.12 13.64
CA SER A 374 15.37 21.84 12.68
C SER A 374 16.44 22.69 13.38
N GLN A 375 16.13 23.28 14.53
CA GLN A 375 17.08 24.03 15.35
C GLN A 375 18.15 23.11 15.97
N ASP A 376 17.76 21.93 16.46
CA ASP A 376 18.71 20.92 16.96
C ASP A 376 19.68 20.48 15.85
N VAL A 377 19.18 20.24 14.64
CA VAL A 377 20.02 19.90 13.48
C VAL A 377 20.92 21.06 13.07
N PHE A 378 20.41 22.29 13.08
CA PHE A 378 21.19 23.49 12.78
C PHE A 378 22.38 23.64 13.74
N LYS A 379 22.15 23.51 15.05
CA LYS A 379 23.23 23.55 16.06
C LYS A 379 24.30 22.51 15.77
N ARG A 380 23.90 21.29 15.37
CA ARG A 380 24.85 20.23 15.04
C ARG A 380 25.63 20.52 13.76
N PHE A 381 24.97 21.01 12.71
CA PHE A 381 25.63 21.35 11.45
C PHE A 381 26.57 22.55 11.59
N LYS A 382 26.23 23.52 12.45
CA LYS A 382 27.12 24.65 12.80
C LYS A 382 28.34 24.22 13.61
N SER A 383 28.25 23.14 14.39
CA SER A 383 29.40 22.60 15.14
C SER A 383 30.46 21.92 14.25
N ASP A 384 30.16 21.72 12.97
CA ASP A 384 31.11 21.23 11.98
C ASP A 384 32.07 22.38 11.60
N LYS A 385 33.35 22.26 11.99
CA LYS A 385 34.37 23.31 11.79
C LYS A 385 34.53 23.72 10.33
N ASN A 386 34.16 22.85 9.39
CA ASN A 386 34.28 23.07 7.96
C ASN A 386 33.07 23.80 7.34
N LYS A 387 32.08 24.22 8.16
CA LYS A 387 30.81 24.80 7.68
C LYS A 387 30.50 26.12 8.39
N GLY A 388 30.50 27.21 7.62
CA GLY A 388 30.02 28.50 8.11
C GLY A 388 28.50 28.53 8.37
N LYS A 389 28.03 29.55 9.09
CA LYS A 389 26.60 29.74 9.44
C LYS A 389 25.68 29.63 8.21
N ASN A 390 26.05 30.26 7.10
CA ASN A 390 25.23 30.30 5.88
C ASN A 390 25.08 28.91 5.24
N GLU A 391 26.14 28.11 5.26
CA GLU A 391 26.11 26.77 4.70
C GLU A 391 25.29 25.81 5.58
N ALA A 392 25.43 25.92 6.90
CA ALA A 392 24.59 25.17 7.84
C ALA A 392 23.09 25.48 7.63
N THR A 393 22.73 26.75 7.42
CA THR A 393 21.34 27.15 7.10
C THR A 393 20.85 26.51 5.80
N LYS A 394 21.67 26.54 4.73
CA LYS A 394 21.33 25.93 3.44
C LYS A 394 21.08 24.42 3.57
N LEU A 395 21.93 23.71 4.33
CA LEU A 395 21.80 22.28 4.57
C LEU A 395 20.56 21.94 5.41
N VAL A 396 20.21 22.77 6.39
CA VAL A 396 18.97 22.59 7.18
C VAL A 396 17.73 22.79 6.32
N ASN A 397 17.72 23.80 5.45
CA ASN A 397 16.61 24.01 4.51
C ASN A 397 16.44 22.82 3.55
N GLN A 398 17.56 22.20 3.13
CA GLN A 398 17.54 20.96 2.35
C GLN A 398 17.04 19.76 3.17
N ALA A 399 17.40 19.69 4.46
CA ALA A 399 17.01 18.61 5.37
C ALA A 399 15.53 18.69 5.81
N PHE A 400 14.96 19.90 5.88
CA PHE A 400 13.58 20.15 6.32
C PHE A 400 12.74 20.85 5.25
N PRO A 401 12.59 20.25 4.05
CA PRO A 401 11.91 20.88 2.92
C PRO A 401 10.44 21.17 3.26
N ALA A 402 9.98 22.39 2.96
CA ALA A 402 8.56 22.75 3.06
C ALA A 402 7.72 21.89 2.11
N VAL A 403 6.53 21.49 2.56
CA VAL A 403 5.56 20.75 1.76
C VAL A 403 4.19 21.41 1.98
N PRO A 404 3.47 21.79 0.92
CA PRO A 404 2.12 22.34 1.05
C PRO A 404 1.17 21.36 1.73
N TYR A 405 0.49 21.82 2.77
CA TYR A 405 -0.51 21.05 3.50
C TYR A 405 -1.89 21.71 3.39
N SER A 406 -2.94 20.90 3.51
CA SER A 406 -4.32 21.34 3.36
C SER A 406 -5.22 20.48 4.26
N GLU A 407 -5.53 20.99 5.44
CA GLU A 407 -6.29 20.26 6.46
C GLU A 407 -7.66 19.79 5.94
N ASN A 408 -7.95 18.49 6.03
CA ASN A 408 -9.22 17.86 5.63
C ASN A 408 -9.65 18.10 4.16
N LYS A 409 -8.74 18.49 3.26
CA LYS A 409 -9.04 18.76 1.82
C LYS A 409 -8.67 17.62 0.86
N PHE A 410 -8.48 16.41 1.37
CA PHE A 410 -8.26 15.25 0.50
C PHE A 410 -9.54 14.94 -0.29
N VAL A 411 -9.41 14.45 -1.52
CA VAL A 411 -10.57 14.01 -2.31
C VAL A 411 -10.69 12.51 -2.16
N MET A 412 -11.77 12.00 -1.58
CA MET A 412 -11.99 10.55 -1.40
C MET A 412 -12.36 9.82 -2.69
N VAL A 413 -12.11 8.51 -2.74
CA VAL A 413 -12.76 7.64 -3.73
C VAL A 413 -14.27 7.64 -3.46
N LYS A 414 -15.07 7.90 -4.49
CA LYS A 414 -16.54 7.94 -4.35
C LYS A 414 -17.11 6.53 -4.26
N GLY A 415 -17.89 6.25 -3.20
CA GLY A 415 -18.66 5.01 -3.05
C GLY A 415 -17.81 3.75 -3.25
N THR A 416 -18.29 2.85 -4.12
CA THR A 416 -17.66 1.58 -4.49
C THR A 416 -16.83 1.67 -5.78
N LYS A 417 -16.48 2.88 -6.26
CA LYS A 417 -15.60 3.04 -7.43
C LYS A 417 -14.30 2.26 -7.25
N SER A 418 -13.81 1.72 -8.36
CA SER A 418 -12.61 0.88 -8.45
C SER A 418 -11.83 1.18 -9.73
N PRO A 419 -10.49 1.09 -9.75
CA PRO A 419 -9.71 1.18 -10.99
C PRO A 419 -10.13 0.22 -12.11
N TYR A 420 -10.89 -0.83 -11.78
CA TYR A 420 -11.40 -1.80 -12.75
C TYR A 420 -12.71 -1.38 -13.44
N ASP A 421 -13.32 -0.26 -13.06
CA ASP A 421 -14.46 0.35 -13.78
C ASP A 421 -14.07 0.78 -15.22
N GLY A 422 -12.79 1.08 -15.42
CA GLY A 422 -12.20 1.50 -16.69
C GLY A 422 -12.15 3.01 -16.89
N ASP A 423 -12.45 3.80 -15.86
CA ASP A 423 -12.34 5.26 -15.83
C ASP A 423 -10.89 5.70 -15.57
N LEU A 424 -9.98 5.24 -16.43
CA LEU A 424 -8.52 5.39 -16.23
C LEU A 424 -8.08 6.86 -16.15
N LEU A 425 -8.82 7.77 -16.78
CA LEU A 425 -8.53 9.19 -16.74
C LEU A 425 -8.74 9.76 -15.33
N ASP A 426 -9.87 9.48 -14.70
CA ASP A 426 -10.15 9.93 -13.33
C ASP A 426 -9.15 9.37 -12.34
N TRP A 427 -8.82 8.07 -12.46
CA TRP A 427 -7.79 7.44 -11.64
C TRP A 427 -6.41 8.07 -11.82
N SER A 428 -6.05 8.45 -13.05
CA SER A 428 -4.77 9.12 -13.31
C SER A 428 -4.74 10.57 -12.86
N LYS A 429 -5.85 11.31 -13.00
CA LYS A 429 -6.03 12.65 -12.43
C LYS A 429 -5.87 12.60 -10.91
N ARG A 430 -6.54 11.65 -10.27
CA ARG A 430 -6.45 11.42 -8.82
C ARG A 430 -5.03 11.10 -8.38
N ASN A 431 -4.36 10.17 -9.07
CA ASN A 431 -2.97 9.83 -8.79
C ASN A 431 -2.03 11.04 -8.97
N SER A 432 -2.30 11.92 -9.96
CA SER A 432 -1.48 13.11 -10.18
C SER A 432 -1.47 14.09 -9.01
N ASN A 433 -2.54 14.12 -8.19
CA ASN A 433 -2.62 14.97 -7.00
C ASN A 433 -1.68 14.51 -5.87
N LEU A 434 -1.12 13.30 -5.97
CA LEU A 434 -0.10 12.80 -5.05
C LEU A 434 1.30 13.36 -5.35
N TYR A 435 1.46 13.99 -6.51
CA TYR A 435 2.72 14.60 -6.95
C TYR A 435 2.59 16.13 -6.92
N ASP A 436 3.71 16.81 -6.78
CA ASP A 436 3.81 18.27 -6.79
C ASP A 436 4.87 18.75 -7.78
N GLY A 437 5.08 20.06 -7.83
CA GLY A 437 6.14 20.70 -8.61
C GLY A 437 6.12 20.35 -10.10
N GLN A 438 7.30 20.05 -10.64
CA GLN A 438 7.47 19.73 -12.07
C GLN A 438 6.79 18.42 -12.47
N THR A 439 6.75 17.43 -11.58
CA THR A 439 6.11 16.13 -11.86
C THR A 439 4.61 16.33 -12.09
N ALA A 440 3.93 17.07 -11.22
CA ALA A 440 2.50 17.37 -11.39
C ALA A 440 2.21 18.17 -12.67
N LYS A 441 3.05 19.18 -12.97
CA LYS A 441 2.93 19.97 -14.23
C LYS A 441 3.11 19.08 -15.46
N THR A 442 4.10 18.19 -15.44
CA THR A 442 4.40 17.28 -16.54
C THR A 442 3.28 16.26 -16.76
N LEU A 443 2.71 15.72 -15.67
CA LEU A 443 1.55 14.83 -15.71
C LEU A 443 0.35 15.48 -16.40
N LYS A 444 0.00 16.72 -16.02
CA LYS A 444 -1.10 17.46 -16.63
C LYS A 444 -0.87 17.69 -18.13
N ARG A 445 0.34 18.15 -18.50
CA ARG A 445 0.71 18.39 -19.90
C ARG A 445 0.59 17.13 -20.77
N GLN A 446 0.96 15.96 -20.23
CA GLN A 446 0.88 14.69 -20.94
C GLN A 446 -0.52 14.05 -20.92
N GLY A 447 -1.56 14.77 -20.47
CA GLY A 447 -2.91 14.22 -20.32
C GLY A 447 -2.95 13.01 -19.38
N TYR A 448 -2.10 13.02 -18.35
CA TYR A 448 -1.95 11.97 -17.33
C TYR A 448 -1.51 10.60 -17.87
N LYS A 449 -0.92 10.58 -19.06
CA LYS A 449 -0.33 9.39 -19.68
C LYS A 449 1.18 9.39 -19.48
N CYS A 450 1.75 8.20 -19.43
CA CYS A 450 3.18 7.96 -19.46
C CYS A 450 3.76 8.42 -20.79
N GLY A 451 4.79 9.26 -20.74
CA GLY A 451 5.48 9.77 -21.93
C GLY A 451 6.11 8.68 -22.80
N GLN A 452 6.52 7.56 -22.19
CA GLN A 452 7.16 6.45 -22.90
C GLN A 452 6.14 5.46 -23.48
N CYS A 453 5.27 4.90 -22.63
CA CYS A 453 4.36 3.84 -23.07
C CYS A 453 2.98 4.36 -23.49
N GLY A 454 2.62 5.62 -23.23
CA GLY A 454 1.32 6.20 -23.57
C GLY A 454 0.13 5.63 -22.79
N HIS A 455 0.35 4.83 -21.74
CA HIS A 455 -0.70 4.39 -20.82
C HIS A 455 -0.94 5.40 -19.71
N TYR A 456 -2.15 5.39 -19.20
CA TYR A 456 -2.54 6.13 -18.01
C TYR A 456 -1.68 5.78 -16.78
N LEU A 457 -1.33 6.80 -16.01
CA LEU A 457 -0.57 6.69 -14.75
C LEU A 457 -1.58 6.58 -13.60
N ASP A 458 -2.21 5.41 -13.48
CA ASP A 458 -3.35 5.10 -12.60
C ASP A 458 -3.00 4.85 -11.12
N GLY A 459 -1.72 4.99 -10.75
CA GLY A 459 -1.24 4.83 -9.38
C GLY A 459 -0.81 3.42 -8.99
N LYS A 460 -0.84 2.44 -9.90
CA LYS A 460 -0.29 1.09 -9.65
C LYS A 460 1.23 1.06 -9.54
N GLU A 461 1.89 2.01 -10.18
CA GLU A 461 3.35 2.18 -10.16
C GLU A 461 3.69 3.62 -9.81
N LYS A 462 4.88 3.83 -9.25
CA LYS A 462 5.38 5.19 -9.02
C LYS A 462 5.60 5.91 -10.34
N VAL A 463 5.35 7.20 -10.33
CA VAL A 463 5.68 8.10 -11.45
C VAL A 463 7.09 8.63 -11.24
N HIS A 464 7.96 8.42 -12.23
CA HIS A 464 9.29 9.00 -12.29
C HIS A 464 9.30 10.14 -13.32
N LEU A 465 10.11 11.16 -13.05
CA LEU A 465 10.36 12.24 -13.98
C LEU A 465 11.68 11.98 -14.71
N HIS A 466 11.60 11.82 -16.02
CA HIS A 466 12.73 11.48 -16.90
C HIS A 466 13.18 12.73 -17.69
N HIS A 467 14.49 12.89 -17.85
CA HIS A 467 15.08 13.95 -18.67
C HIS A 467 15.43 13.36 -20.04
N ILE A 468 14.84 13.89 -21.12
CA ILE A 468 14.97 13.36 -22.48
C ILE A 468 16.43 13.42 -22.95
N ASP A 469 17.11 14.52 -22.68
CA ASP A 469 18.53 14.73 -22.99
C ASP A 469 19.49 14.01 -22.03
N GLY A 470 18.99 13.39 -20.95
CA GLY A 470 19.79 12.78 -19.90
C GLY A 470 20.49 13.76 -18.95
N ASN A 471 20.33 15.08 -19.14
CA ASN A 471 20.90 16.11 -18.29
C ASN A 471 19.94 16.45 -17.13
N HIS A 472 20.31 16.02 -15.92
CA HIS A 472 19.53 16.24 -14.71
C HIS A 472 19.42 17.71 -14.26
N ASP A 473 20.26 18.59 -14.81
CA ASP A 473 20.23 20.02 -14.53
C ASP A 473 19.29 20.77 -15.50
N ASN A 474 18.91 20.15 -16.62
CA ASN A 474 17.99 20.73 -17.59
C ASN A 474 16.52 20.42 -17.24
N SER A 475 15.99 21.14 -16.26
CA SER A 475 14.59 21.05 -15.84
C SER A 475 13.58 21.80 -16.74
N LYS A 476 13.95 22.14 -17.99
CA LYS A 476 13.01 22.81 -18.91
C LYS A 476 11.80 21.89 -19.15
N PRO A 477 10.56 22.41 -19.18
CA PRO A 477 9.38 21.57 -19.33
C PRO A 477 9.49 20.61 -20.52
N LYS A 478 9.92 21.10 -21.70
CA LYS A 478 10.07 20.29 -22.93
C LYS A 478 11.02 19.10 -22.78
N ASN A 479 11.97 19.14 -21.83
CA ASN A 479 12.93 18.08 -21.58
C ASN A 479 12.42 17.02 -20.58
N LEU A 480 11.31 17.27 -19.89
CA LEU A 480 10.83 16.40 -18.81
C LEU A 480 9.72 15.48 -19.29
N LEU A 481 9.78 14.19 -18.95
CA LEU A 481 8.69 13.22 -19.18
C LEU A 481 8.27 12.52 -17.90
N ALA A 482 6.98 12.56 -17.59
CA ALA A 482 6.43 11.75 -16.51
C ALA A 482 6.17 10.34 -17.04
N ILE A 483 6.82 9.34 -16.47
CA ILE A 483 6.75 7.96 -16.93
C ILE A 483 6.58 7.00 -15.75
N HIS A 484 6.09 5.78 -16.02
CA HIS A 484 6.07 4.73 -15.00
C HIS A 484 7.49 4.39 -14.56
N GLU A 485 7.70 4.05 -13.29
CA GLU A 485 8.98 3.52 -12.76
C GLU A 485 9.55 2.41 -13.65
N SER A 486 8.69 1.49 -14.06
CA SER A 486 9.04 0.39 -14.97
C SER A 486 9.51 0.83 -16.37
N CYS A 487 8.99 1.95 -16.88
CA CYS A 487 9.41 2.53 -18.16
C CYS A 487 10.71 3.32 -18.00
N HIS A 488 10.88 3.98 -16.85
CA HIS A 488 12.13 4.66 -16.49
C HIS A 488 13.29 3.68 -16.40
N ASP A 489 13.09 2.58 -15.69
CA ASP A 489 14.07 1.50 -15.58
C ASP A 489 14.49 0.97 -16.96
N TYR A 490 13.57 0.90 -17.92
CA TYR A 490 13.86 0.45 -19.28
C TYR A 490 14.80 1.39 -20.04
N ILE A 491 14.49 2.69 -20.03
CA ILE A 491 15.29 3.71 -20.71
C ILE A 491 16.73 3.71 -20.21
N HIS A 492 16.93 3.43 -18.91
CA HIS A 492 18.26 3.38 -18.31
C HIS A 492 18.89 1.97 -18.31
N MET A 493 18.12 0.90 -18.55
CA MET A 493 18.66 -0.45 -18.76
C MET A 493 19.44 -0.54 -20.08
N GLY A 494 18.95 0.10 -21.15
CA GLY A 494 19.65 0.14 -22.45
C GLY A 494 20.94 0.96 -22.48
N LYS A 495 21.28 1.68 -21.39
CA LYS A 495 22.53 2.46 -21.25
C LYS A 495 23.56 1.81 -20.32
N ARG A 496 23.28 0.60 -19.81
CA ARG A 496 24.14 -0.16 -18.90
C ARG A 496 24.81 -1.38 -19.55
N SER A 497 24.76 -1.48 -20.87
CA SER A 497 25.54 -2.43 -21.66
C SER A 497 26.99 -1.98 -21.73
#